data_AF-A0A966VNL6-F1
#
_entry.id   AF-A0A966VNL6-F1
#
_cell.length_a   1.000
_cell.length_b   1.000
_cell.length_c   1.000
_cell.angle_alpha   90.00
_cell.angle_beta   90.00
_cell.angle_gamma   90.00
#
_symmetry.space_group_name_H-M   'P 1'
#
loop_
_entity.id
_entity.type
_entity.pdbx_description
1 polymer ?
#
loop_
_entity_poly.entity_id
_entity_poly.type
_entity_poly.pdbx_seq_one_letter_code
_entity_poly.pdbx_strand_id
1 'polypeptide(L)'
;MKKCVRCLLPETHETISFDSRGICSVCQNREFRNEEIDWSTRRIALDVLVNKVKGTSDYDCIIPFSGGKDSTYTLYFVVKELGLKPLVVSFDHGFYRPNMLANRNRVVETLGVDLRWNAGG
;
A
#
# COMPACT_ATOMS: atom_id res chain seq x y z
N MET A 1 -33.93 6.03 -6.64
CA MET A 1 -32.55 6.21 -6.14
C MET A 1 -32.37 5.43 -4.85
N LYS A 2 -31.74 4.26 -4.90
CA LYS A 2 -31.38 3.48 -3.72
C LYS A 2 -30.18 4.10 -3.01
N LYS A 3 -30.16 4.01 -1.68
CA LYS A 3 -29.05 4.42 -0.81
C LYS A 3 -28.77 3.33 0.20
N CYS A 4 -27.50 3.18 0.58
CA CYS A 4 -27.11 2.22 1.59
C CYS A 4 -27.76 2.58 2.93
N VAL A 5 -28.42 1.61 3.55
CA VAL A 5 -29.06 1.80 4.87
C VAL A 5 -28.05 2.07 6.00
N ARG A 6 -26.77 1.70 5.81
CA ARG A 6 -25.70 1.89 6.81
C ARG A 6 -24.89 3.19 6.62
N CYS A 7 -24.51 3.53 5.39
CA CYS A 7 -23.59 4.64 5.12
C CYS A 7 -24.16 5.72 4.18
N LEU A 8 -25.44 5.63 3.79
CA LEU A 8 -26.14 6.57 2.91
C LEU A 8 -25.57 6.70 1.49
N LEU A 9 -24.58 5.88 1.14
CA LEU A 9 -23.93 5.88 -0.17
C LEU A 9 -24.96 5.55 -1.28
N PRO A 10 -25.16 6.44 -2.26
CA PRO A 10 -26.14 6.23 -3.32
C PRO A 10 -25.70 5.19 -4.36
N GLU A 11 -26.68 4.61 -5.07
CA GLU A 11 -26.44 3.67 -6.17
C GLU A 11 -25.72 4.24 -7.40
N THR A 12 -25.56 5.57 -7.45
CA THR A 12 -24.80 6.27 -8.50
C THR A 12 -23.29 6.26 -8.27
N HIS A 13 -22.81 5.75 -7.12
CA HIS A 13 -21.37 5.56 -6.93
C HIS A 13 -20.85 4.45 -7.84
N GLU A 14 -19.69 4.71 -8.45
CA GLU A 14 -19.06 3.77 -9.36
C GLU A 14 -18.84 2.40 -8.71
N THR A 15 -19.15 1.34 -9.45
CA THR A 15 -18.94 -0.07 -9.05
C THR A 15 -19.61 -0.51 -7.74
N ILE A 16 -20.63 0.21 -7.27
CA ILE A 16 -21.37 -0.16 -6.06
C ILE A 16 -22.46 -1.20 -6.35
N SER A 17 -22.58 -2.21 -5.49
CA SER A 17 -23.67 -3.18 -5.51
C SER A 17 -24.35 -3.25 -4.14
N PHE A 18 -25.60 -3.71 -4.10
CA PHE A 18 -26.39 -3.82 -2.89
C PHE A 18 -26.86 -5.26 -2.68
N ASP A 19 -26.86 -5.72 -1.43
CA ASP A 19 -27.53 -6.97 -1.07
C ASP A 19 -29.05 -6.78 -0.93
N SER A 20 -29.75 -7.87 -0.64
CA SER A 20 -31.21 -7.88 -0.41
C SER A 20 -31.64 -7.05 0.81
N ARG A 21 -30.72 -6.70 1.72
CA ARG A 21 -30.97 -5.87 2.90
C ARG A 21 -30.71 -4.38 2.63
N GLY A 22 -30.32 -4.02 1.41
CA GLY A 22 -30.00 -2.63 1.04
C GLY A 22 -28.64 -2.14 1.57
N ILE A 23 -27.73 -3.05 1.91
CA ILE A 23 -26.36 -2.72 2.37
C ILE A 23 -25.43 -2.74 1.16
N CYS A 24 -24.60 -1.70 0.98
CA CYS A 24 -23.67 -1.63 -0.13
C CYS A 24 -22.43 -2.52 0.03
N SER A 25 -21.81 -2.89 -1.09
CA SER A 25 -20.59 -3.69 -1.17
C SER A 25 -19.43 -3.15 -0.33
N VAL A 26 -19.31 -1.83 -0.17
CA VAL A 26 -18.29 -1.20 0.70
C VAL A 26 -18.52 -1.54 2.17
N CYS A 27 -19.76 -1.42 2.65
CA CYS A 27 -20.11 -1.77 4.02
C CYS A 27 -19.95 -3.27 4.28
N GLN A 28 -20.35 -4.12 3.33
CA GLN A 28 -20.17 -5.57 3.42
C GLN A 28 -18.69 -5.94 3.48
N ASN A 29 -17.85 -5.32 2.64
CA ASN A 29 -16.41 -5.59 2.64
C ASN A 29 -15.74 -5.12 3.94
N ARG A 30 -16.18 -4.00 4.52
CA ARG A 30 -15.69 -3.53 5.82
C ARG A 30 -16.03 -4.51 6.95
N GLU A 31 -17.27 -5.01 6.99
CA GLU A 31 -17.73 -6.00 7.96
C GLU A 31 -16.91 -7.28 7.84
N PHE A 32 -16.80 -7.84 6.63
CA PHE A 32 -15.97 -9.00 6.35
C PHE A 32 -14.52 -8.82 6.82
N ARG A 33 -13.90 -7.67 6.49
CA ARG A 33 -12.52 -7.38 6.92
C ARG A 33 -12.37 -7.30 8.43
N ASN A 34 -13.38 -6.87 9.16
CA ASN A 34 -13.29 -6.69 10.61
C ASN A 34 -13.65 -7.95 11.40
N GLU A 35 -14.56 -8.77 10.86
CA GLU A 35 -15.15 -9.90 11.58
C GLU A 35 -14.57 -11.25 11.16
N GLU A 36 -14.27 -11.43 9.87
CA GLU A 36 -13.84 -12.72 9.32
C GLU A 36 -12.31 -12.83 9.15
N ILE A 37 -11.60 -11.70 9.09
CA ILE A 37 -10.14 -11.69 8.94
C ILE A 37 -9.48 -11.61 10.31
N ASP A 38 -8.82 -12.69 10.71
CA ASP A 38 -7.91 -12.68 11.85
C ASP A 38 -6.60 -11.94 11.49
N TRP A 39 -6.59 -10.63 11.73
CA TRP A 39 -5.42 -9.77 11.51
C TRP A 39 -4.24 -10.13 12.41
N SER A 40 -4.48 -10.72 13.59
CA SER A 40 -3.41 -11.11 14.50
C SER A 40 -2.61 -12.28 13.95
N THR A 41 -3.29 -13.32 13.46
CA THR A 41 -2.67 -14.46 12.78
C THR A 41 -1.97 -14.02 11.49
N ARG A 42 -2.58 -13.10 10.72
CA ARG A 42 -1.94 -12.54 9.51
C ARG A 42 -0.67 -11.76 9.84
N ARG A 43 -0.65 -11.02 10.95
CA ARG A 43 0.54 -10.31 11.41
C ARG A 43 1.65 -11.27 11.80
N ILE A 44 1.34 -12.32 12.56
CA ILE A 44 2.32 -13.36 12.94
C ILE A 44 2.93 -14.00 11.68
N ALA A 45 2.09 -14.36 10.70
CA ALA A 45 2.58 -14.94 9.45
C ALA A 45 3.53 -13.99 8.69
N LEU A 46 3.24 -12.69 8.68
CA LEU A 46 4.12 -11.68 8.10
C LEU A 46 5.44 -11.57 8.88
N ASP A 47 5.39 -11.51 10.22
CA ASP A 47 6.59 -11.38 11.06
C ASP A 47 7.53 -12.59 10.87
N VAL A 48 6.99 -13.80 10.69
CA VAL A 48 7.77 -14.99 10.35
C VAL A 48 8.52 -14.83 9.01
N LEU A 49 7.91 -14.21 8.00
CA LEU A 49 8.57 -13.95 6.72
C LEU A 49 9.64 -12.85 6.85
N VAL A 50 9.33 -11.77 7.56
CA VAL A 50 10.25 -10.66 7.82
C VAL A 50 11.51 -11.15 8.52
N ASN A 51 11.36 -11.96 9.58
CA ASN A 51 12.48 -12.47 10.35
C ASN A 51 13.40 -13.42 9.57
N LYS A 52 12.92 -14.01 8.46
CA LYS A 52 13.76 -14.87 7.60
C LYS A 52 14.75 -14.09 6.74
N VAL A 53 14.44 -12.83 6.41
CA VAL A 53 15.21 -12.04 5.45
C VAL A 53 15.98 -10.89 6.10
N LYS A 54 15.50 -10.41 7.26
CA LYS A 54 16.05 -9.25 7.95
C LYS A 54 17.52 -9.44 8.34
N GLY A 55 18.39 -8.54 7.89
CA GLY A 55 19.82 -8.50 8.20
C GLY A 55 20.64 -9.60 7.52
N THR A 56 20.09 -10.31 6.53
CA THR A 56 20.77 -11.44 5.88
C THR A 56 21.64 -11.03 4.69
N SER A 57 21.45 -9.83 4.16
CA SER A 57 22.25 -9.30 3.05
C SER A 57 22.32 -7.76 3.11
N ASP A 58 22.92 -7.13 2.09
CA ASP A 58 22.91 -5.67 1.99
C ASP A 58 21.49 -5.11 1.90
N TYR A 59 20.52 -5.84 1.35
CA TYR A 59 19.12 -5.40 1.30
C TYR A 59 18.20 -6.56 1.65
N ASP A 60 17.25 -6.32 2.56
CA ASP A 60 16.35 -7.38 3.04
C ASP A 60 15.26 -7.73 2.02
N CYS A 61 14.88 -6.77 1.17
CA CYS A 61 13.85 -6.94 0.15
C CYS A 61 13.96 -5.88 -0.96
N ILE A 62 13.16 -6.04 -2.01
CA ILE A 62 13.00 -5.06 -3.09
C ILE A 62 11.61 -4.44 -3.00
N ILE A 63 11.51 -3.11 -3.07
CA ILE A 63 10.24 -2.40 -3.11
C ILE A 63 10.11 -1.59 -4.41
N PRO A 64 9.21 -1.98 -5.32
CA PRO A 64 8.82 -1.15 -6.44
C PRO A 64 8.14 0.14 -5.94
N PHE A 65 8.65 1.30 -6.35
CA PHE A 65 8.19 2.59 -5.84
C PHE A 65 7.87 3.55 -6.98
N SER A 66 6.61 4.00 -7.01
CA SER A 66 6.09 4.92 -8.03
C SER A 66 6.01 6.38 -7.56
N GLY A 67 6.23 6.65 -6.27
CA GLY A 67 5.94 7.96 -5.66
C GLY A 67 4.46 8.23 -5.38
N GLY A 68 3.58 7.27 -5.70
CA GLY A 68 2.16 7.33 -5.36
C GLY A 68 1.89 7.07 -3.88
N LYS A 69 0.68 7.37 -3.43
CA LYS A 69 0.24 7.19 -2.02
C LYS A 69 0.45 5.77 -1.52
N ASP A 70 0.02 4.77 -2.29
CA ASP A 70 0.02 3.37 -1.83
C ASP A 70 1.44 2.80 -1.75
N SER A 71 2.30 3.12 -2.73
CA SER A 71 3.71 2.73 -2.71
C SER A 71 4.50 3.50 -1.64
N THR A 72 4.12 4.74 -1.33
CA THR A 72 4.68 5.52 -0.22
C THR A 72 4.34 4.90 1.13
N TYR A 73 3.07 4.53 1.35
CA TYR A 73 2.68 3.85 2.58
C TYR A 73 3.36 2.48 2.72
N THR A 74 3.43 1.72 1.63
CA THR A 74 4.13 0.42 1.63
C THR A 74 5.59 0.57 2.04
N LEU A 75 6.31 1.53 1.44
CA LEU A 75 7.70 1.81 1.76
C LEU A 75 7.86 2.27 3.22
N TYR A 76 7.00 3.20 3.68
CA TYR A 76 6.97 3.61 5.09
C TYR A 76 6.78 2.43 6.02
N PHE A 77 5.80 1.57 5.76
CA PHE A 77 5.47 0.43 6.62
C PHE A 77 6.64 -0.58 6.68
N VAL A 78 7.25 -0.89 5.54
CA VAL A 78 8.41 -1.79 5.47
C VAL A 78 9.60 -1.24 6.27
N VAL A 79 9.88 0.05 6.17
CA VAL A 79 11.03 0.68 6.84
C VAL A 79 10.76 0.92 8.32
N LYS A 80 9.61 1.49 8.68
CA LYS A 80 9.31 1.96 10.04
C LYS A 80 8.65 0.91 10.91
N GLU A 81 7.72 0.12 10.35
CA GLU A 81 6.94 -0.85 11.13
C GLU A 81 7.55 -2.26 11.10
N LEU A 82 8.21 -2.65 10.01
CA LEU A 82 8.91 -3.94 9.91
C LEU A 82 10.42 -3.82 10.17
N GLY A 83 10.98 -2.61 10.05
CA GLY A 83 12.40 -2.35 10.26
C GLY A 83 13.29 -3.06 9.25
N LEU A 84 12.81 -3.26 8.02
CA LEU A 84 13.59 -3.83 6.93
C LEU A 84 14.37 -2.74 6.21
N LYS A 85 15.49 -3.12 5.60
CA LYS A 85 16.32 -2.29 4.70
C LYS A 85 16.03 -2.66 3.24
N PRO A 86 15.07 -2.00 2.57
CA PRO A 86 14.74 -2.32 1.19
C PRO A 86 15.71 -1.68 0.19
N LEU A 87 15.94 -2.35 -0.93
CA LEU A 87 16.35 -1.70 -2.17
C LEU A 87 15.10 -1.15 -2.87
N VAL A 88 15.01 0.17 -3.00
CA VAL A 88 13.86 0.80 -3.64
C VAL A 88 14.12 0.90 -5.14
N VAL A 89 13.16 0.48 -5.96
CA VAL A 89 13.29 0.48 -7.42
C VAL A 89 12.16 1.27 -8.06
N SER A 90 12.49 2.26 -8.88
CA SER A 90 11.52 3.04 -9.65
C SER A 90 11.77 2.87 -11.15
N PHE A 91 10.71 2.59 -11.91
CA PHE A 91 10.75 2.60 -13.36
C PHE A 91 10.28 3.96 -13.89
N ASP A 92 11.18 4.73 -14.49
CA ASP A 92 10.83 5.99 -15.14
C ASP A 92 10.37 5.74 -16.57
N HIS A 93 9.14 6.16 -16.86
CA HIS A 93 8.53 6.05 -18.18
C HIS A 93 8.63 7.37 -18.97
N GLY A 94 9.27 8.41 -18.41
CA GLY A 94 9.49 9.72 -19.04
C GLY A 94 8.36 10.73 -18.85
N PHE A 95 7.27 10.37 -18.18
CA PHE A 95 6.08 11.23 -18.04
C PHE A 95 5.85 11.78 -16.63
N TYR A 96 6.85 11.61 -15.75
CA TYR A 96 6.75 12.09 -14.38
C TYR A 96 6.67 13.61 -14.30
N ARG A 97 5.66 14.10 -13.57
CA ARG A 97 5.52 15.53 -13.29
C ARG A 97 6.58 15.97 -12.28
N PRO A 98 7.15 17.19 -12.39
CA PRO A 98 8.17 17.68 -11.46
C PRO A 98 7.77 17.57 -9.98
N ASN A 99 6.51 17.90 -9.68
CA ASN A 99 5.97 17.85 -8.31
C ASN A 99 5.96 16.41 -7.75
N MET A 100 5.71 15.43 -8.62
CA MET A 100 5.72 14.02 -8.23
C MET A 100 7.16 13.57 -7.96
N LEU A 101 8.11 13.94 -8.83
CA LEU A 101 9.54 13.66 -8.61
C LEU A 101 10.05 14.28 -7.30
N ALA A 102 9.66 15.53 -7.01
CA ALA A 102 10.02 16.20 -5.76
C ALA A 102 9.44 15.46 -4.54
N ASN A 103 8.19 15.03 -4.59
CA ASN A 103 7.57 14.25 -3.52
C ASN A 103 8.23 12.88 -3.35
N ARG A 104 8.53 12.18 -4.44
CA ARG A 104 9.24 10.90 -4.44
C ARG A 104 10.60 11.04 -3.75
N ASN A 105 11.39 12.03 -4.14
CA ASN A 105 12.72 12.25 -3.58
C ASN A 105 12.64 12.60 -2.09
N ARG A 106 11.67 13.43 -1.68
CA ARG A 106 11.43 13.72 -0.26
C ARG A 106 11.15 12.45 0.55
N VAL A 107 10.34 11.53 0.04
CA VAL A 107 10.04 10.26 0.72
C VAL A 107 11.32 9.42 0.88
N VAL A 108 12.11 9.30 -0.19
CA VAL A 108 13.37 8.52 -0.19
C VAL A 108 14.36 9.09 0.83
N GLU A 109 14.55 10.41 0.83
CA GLU A 109 15.43 11.11 1.79
C GLU A 109 14.93 10.97 3.23
N THR A 110 13.62 11.16 3.45
CA THR A 110 13.02 11.09 4.79
C THR A 110 13.12 9.69 5.39
N LEU A 111 12.99 8.65 4.55
CA LEU A 111 13.09 7.26 4.99
C LEU A 111 14.52 6.74 5.01
N GLY A 112 15.47 7.45 4.39
CA GLY A 112 16.89 7.08 4.35
C GLY A 112 17.13 5.78 3.59
N VAL A 113 16.46 5.61 2.45
CA VAL A 113 16.52 4.37 1.65
C VAL A 113 17.25 4.58 0.33
N ASP A 114 17.85 3.51 -0.20
CA ASP A 114 18.53 3.56 -1.48
C ASP A 114 17.53 3.40 -2.63
N LEU A 115 17.44 4.41 -3.50
CA LEU A 115 16.63 4.38 -4.71
C LEU A 115 17.49 4.08 -5.94
N ARG A 116 17.20 2.96 -6.61
CA ARG A 116 17.63 2.67 -7.97
C ARG A 116 16.52 3.05 -8.93
N TRP A 117 16.85 3.84 -9.94
CA TRP A 117 15.90 4.16 -11.00
C TRP A 117 16.58 3.97 -12.35
N ASN A 118 15.85 3.39 -13.30
CA ASN A 118 16.31 3.27 -14.66
C ASN A 118 16.05 4.60 -15.34
N ALA A 119 17.06 5.48 -15.34
CA ALA A 119 17.13 6.51 -16.36
C ALA A 119 17.38 5.79 -17.69
N GLY A 120 16.43 5.84 -18.62
CA GLY A 120 16.77 5.60 -20.01
C GLY A 120 17.69 6.74 -20.46
N GLY A 121 19.00 6.54 -20.36
CA GLY A 121 20.03 7.52 -20.72
C GLY A 121 21.13 7.64 -19.68
#